data_AF-A0A931BMJ5-F1
#
_entry.id   AF-A0A931BMJ5-F1
#
_cell.length_a   1.000
_cell.length_b   1.000
_cell.length_c   1.000
_cell.angle_alpha   90.00
_cell.angle_beta   90.00
_cell.angle_gamma   90.00
#
_symmetry.space_group_name_H-M   'P 1'
#
loop_
_entity.id
_entity.type
_entity.pdbx_description
1 polymer ?
#
loop_
_entity_poly.entity_id
_entity_poly.type
_entity_poly.pdbx_seq_one_letter_code
_entity_poly.pdbx_strand_id
1 'polypeptide(L)'
;MATTSTTSATAAATATKPVTRPANRVGTKSRRGFAAMSPETQRRIASEGGKASHASGRGHRFSAEEARDAGRKGGLVSRRGKAASSK
;
A
#
# COMPACT_ATOMS: atom_id res chain seq x y z
N MET A 1 -56.25 9.78 13.39
CA MET A 1 -55.03 10.02 14.19
C MET A 1 -54.06 10.81 13.32
N ALA A 2 -53.99 12.12 13.54
CA ALA A 2 -53.08 13.04 12.85
C ALA A 2 -51.99 13.46 13.82
N THR A 3 -50.72 13.46 13.39
CA THR A 3 -49.70 14.45 13.74
C THR A 3 -48.57 14.42 12.71
N THR A 4 -48.32 15.59 12.14
CA THR A 4 -47.24 16.02 11.25
C THR A 4 -45.98 16.41 12.01
N SER A 5 -44.80 16.18 11.42
CA SER A 5 -43.66 17.12 11.44
C SER A 5 -42.69 16.69 10.31
N THR A 6 -42.54 17.39 9.18
CA THR A 6 -42.08 18.78 8.92
C THR A 6 -40.56 18.89 8.84
N THR A 7 -40.08 19.10 7.59
CA THR A 7 -38.86 19.82 7.13
C THR A 7 -37.48 19.26 7.50
N SER A 8 -36.50 19.19 6.62
CA SER A 8 -36.00 20.19 5.65
C SER A 8 -35.50 19.50 4.36
N ALA A 9 -35.83 19.93 3.14
CA ALA A 9 -35.52 21.20 2.48
C ALA A 9 -34.02 21.44 2.25
N THR A 10 -33.63 21.18 0.99
CA THR A 10 -32.71 21.96 0.14
C THR A 10 -31.25 22.17 0.55
N ALA A 11 -30.36 21.54 -0.23
CA ALA A 11 -29.19 22.18 -0.83
C ALA A 11 -28.78 21.31 -2.05
N ALA A 12 -29.25 21.60 -3.26
CA ALA A 12 -28.62 22.56 -4.16
C ALA A 12 -27.08 22.50 -4.10
N ALA A 13 -26.47 21.78 -5.04
CA ALA A 13 -25.28 22.23 -5.75
C ALA A 13 -24.84 21.20 -6.80
N THR A 14 -25.35 21.38 -8.01
CA THR A 14 -24.65 21.07 -9.24
C THR A 14 -23.22 21.64 -9.16
N ALA A 15 -22.20 20.79 -9.21
CA ALA A 15 -20.84 21.23 -9.49
C ALA A 15 -19.95 20.06 -9.94
N THR A 16 -20.20 19.55 -11.14
CA THR A 16 -19.14 18.89 -11.91
C THR A 16 -18.10 19.97 -12.25
N LYS A 17 -17.15 20.23 -11.34
CA LYS A 17 -16.05 21.15 -11.60
C LYS A 17 -15.10 20.51 -12.61
N PRO A 18 -14.63 21.23 -13.64
CA PRO A 18 -13.76 20.66 -14.65
C PRO A 18 -12.47 20.15 -14.00
N VAL A 19 -12.10 18.93 -14.38
CA VAL A 19 -10.78 18.35 -14.15
C VAL A 19 -9.75 19.20 -14.91
N THR A 20 -9.27 20.27 -14.28
CA THR A 20 -7.99 20.85 -14.63
C THR A 20 -6.99 20.35 -13.60
N ARG A 21 -6.19 19.35 -13.99
CA ARG A 21 -4.97 18.99 -13.26
C ARG A 21 -3.90 19.97 -13.71
N PRO A 22 -3.58 21.05 -12.97
CA PRO A 22 -2.53 21.95 -13.38
C PRO A 22 -1.20 21.20 -13.36
N ALA A 23 -0.51 21.24 -14.49
CA ALA A 23 0.82 20.70 -14.67
C ALA A 23 1.81 21.38 -13.69
N ASN A 24 2.66 20.54 -13.09
CA ASN A 24 3.96 20.82 -12.49
C ASN A 24 4.25 22.30 -12.16
N ARG A 25 3.73 22.80 -11.02
CA ARG A 25 4.22 24.03 -10.40
C ARG A 25 5.58 23.70 -9.77
N VAL A 26 6.66 24.07 -10.46
CA VAL A 26 7.99 24.22 -9.86
C VAL A 26 7.91 25.38 -8.87
N GLY A 27 7.42 25.07 -7.68
CA GLY A 27 7.15 26.01 -6.60
C GLY A 27 6.92 25.19 -5.34
N THR A 28 7.55 25.64 -4.24
CA THR A 28 7.56 25.04 -2.90
C THR A 28 6.43 24.05 -2.67
N LYS A 29 6.78 22.75 -2.57
CA LYS A 29 5.83 21.64 -2.41
C LYS A 29 4.95 21.91 -1.19
N SER A 30 3.71 22.36 -1.39
CA SER A 30 2.79 22.60 -0.29
C SER A 30 2.55 21.28 0.44
N ARG A 31 2.72 21.24 1.76
CA ARG A 31 2.42 20.06 2.57
C ARG A 31 0.93 19.73 2.39
N ARG A 32 0.63 18.55 1.84
CA ARG A 32 -0.72 18.02 1.63
C ARG A 32 -0.76 16.55 2.02
N GLY A 33 -1.95 16.04 2.35
CA GLY A 33 -2.14 14.64 2.73
C GLY A 33 -1.32 14.27 3.97
N PHE A 34 -0.63 13.13 3.92
CA PHE A 34 0.18 12.61 5.02
C PHE A 34 1.22 13.62 5.54
N ALA A 35 1.85 14.37 4.63
CA ALA A 35 2.87 15.37 4.99
C ALA A 35 2.29 16.64 5.66
N ALA A 36 0.98 16.86 5.58
CA ALA A 36 0.29 17.96 6.26
C ALA A 36 -0.20 17.60 7.67
N MET A 37 -0.20 16.31 8.03
CA MET A 37 -0.68 15.84 9.34
C MET A 37 0.33 16.14 10.45
N SER A 38 -0.11 16.09 11.71
CA SER A 38 0.79 16.22 12.87
C SER A 38 1.77 15.04 12.96
N PRO A 39 2.96 15.21 13.57
CA PRO A 39 3.94 14.14 13.71
C PRO A 39 3.41 12.90 14.45
N GLU A 40 2.54 13.08 15.42
CA GLU A 40 1.93 11.99 16.19
C GLU A 40 0.99 11.16 15.32
N THR A 41 0.12 11.82 14.55
CA THR A 41 -0.79 11.16 13.61
C THR A 41 -0.02 10.41 12.53
N GLN A 42 1.05 11.01 11.99
CA GLN A 42 1.93 10.35 11.01
C GLN A 42 2.57 9.09 11.60
N ARG A 43 3.11 9.15 12.83
CA ARG A 43 3.71 8.00 13.51
C ARG A 43 2.70 6.87 13.74
N ARG A 44 1.48 7.22 14.16
CA ARG A 44 0.41 6.24 14.36
C ARG A 44 0.05 5.53 13.06
N ILE A 45 -0.22 6.27 11.99
CA ILE A 45 -0.57 5.71 10.67
C ILE A 45 0.59 4.88 10.10
N ALA A 46 1.84 5.34 10.22
CA ALA A 46 3.01 4.59 9.77
C ALA A 46 3.16 3.26 10.54
N SER A 47 2.98 3.31 11.86
CA SER A 47 3.04 2.12 12.72
C SER A 47 1.92 1.13 12.39
N GLU A 48 0.71 1.64 12.16
CA GLU A 48 -0.46 0.84 11.80
C GLU A 48 -0.32 0.22 10.40
N GLY A 49 0.22 0.97 9.42
CA GLY A 49 0.49 0.47 8.08
C GLY A 49 1.54 -0.64 8.05
N GLY A 50 2.60 -0.54 8.86
CA GLY A 50 3.59 -1.62 9.01
C GLY A 50 3.00 -2.88 9.64
N LYS A 51 2.22 -2.72 10.71
CA LYS A 51 1.50 -3.84 11.36
C LYS A 51 0.50 -4.51 10.42
N ALA A 52 -0.28 -3.72 9.69
CA ALA A 52 -1.24 -4.21 8.72
C ALA A 52 -0.56 -4.97 7.58
N SER A 53 0.60 -4.49 7.11
CA SER A 53 1.38 -5.17 6.07
C SER A 53 1.84 -6.55 6.53
N HIS A 54 2.36 -6.68 7.75
CA HIS A 54 2.73 -7.96 8.33
C HIS A 54 1.52 -8.85 8.63
N ALA A 55 0.47 -8.29 9.22
CA ALA A 55 -0.76 -9.01 9.56
C ALA A 55 -1.51 -9.51 8.32
N SER A 56 -1.41 -8.79 7.20
CA SER A 56 -2.04 -9.19 5.94
C SER A 56 -1.57 -10.55 5.44
N GLY A 57 -0.46 -11.08 5.97
CA GLY A 57 -0.10 -12.49 5.79
C GLY A 57 0.14 -12.90 4.35
N ARG A 58 0.28 -11.93 3.43
CA ARG A 58 0.60 -12.13 2.00
C ARG A 58 2.04 -12.62 1.79
N GLY A 59 2.76 -12.92 2.87
CA GLY A 59 4.07 -13.55 2.83
C GLY A 59 3.95 -15.00 2.39
N HIS A 60 4.89 -15.45 1.57
CA HIS A 60 5.03 -16.86 1.23
C HIS A 60 5.25 -17.66 2.51
N ARG A 61 4.42 -18.68 2.76
CA ARG A 61 4.66 -19.62 3.86
C ARG A 61 5.62 -20.69 3.39
N PHE A 62 6.85 -20.66 3.88
CA PHE A 62 7.84 -21.69 3.60
C PHE A 62 7.35 -23.03 4.13
N SER A 63 7.04 -23.95 3.22
CA SER A 63 6.82 -25.35 3.58
C SER A 63 8.15 -26.11 3.52
N ALA A 64 8.29 -27.18 4.32
CA ALA A 64 9.49 -28.01 4.30
C ALA A 64 9.71 -28.68 2.94
N GLU A 65 8.64 -28.98 2.22
CA GLU A 65 8.67 -29.54 0.87
C GLU A 65 9.22 -28.54 -0.15
N GLU A 66 8.70 -27.32 -0.14
CA GLU A 66 9.18 -26.25 -1.01
C GLU A 66 10.65 -25.89 -0.75
N ALA A 67 11.07 -25.87 0.52
CA ALA A 67 12.47 -25.66 0.86
C ALA A 67 13.37 -26.77 0.28
N ARG A 68 12.92 -28.03 0.30
CA ARG A 68 13.64 -29.17 -0.30
C ARG A 68 13.70 -29.05 -1.82
N ASP A 69 12.61 -28.67 -2.47
CA ASP A 69 12.56 -28.50 -3.92
C ASP A 69 13.42 -27.32 -4.39
N ALA A 70 13.36 -26.19 -3.68
CA ALA A 70 14.24 -25.05 -3.91
C ALA A 70 15.72 -25.43 -3.69
N GLY A 71 16.03 -26.19 -2.64
CA GLY A 71 17.37 -26.71 -2.38
C GLY A 71 17.86 -27.69 -3.45
N ARG A 72 16.99 -28.61 -3.92
CA ARG A 72 17.29 -29.52 -5.02
C ARG A 72 17.57 -28.73 -6.30
N LYS A 73 16.72 -27.76 -6.63
CA LYS A 73 16.89 -26.87 -7.80
C LYS A 73 18.18 -26.06 -7.72
N GLY A 74 18.48 -25.44 -6.57
CA GLY A 74 19.73 -24.72 -6.35
C GLY A 74 20.96 -25.63 -6.43
N GLY A 75 20.86 -26.85 -5.91
CA GLY A 75 21.90 -27.87 -6.00
C GLY A 75 22.19 -28.34 -7.42
N LEU A 76 21.17 -28.44 -8.29
CA LEU A 76 21.34 -28.76 -9.71
C LEU A 76 22.05 -27.63 -10.47
N VAL A 77 21.71 -26.38 -10.16
CA VAL A 77 22.33 -25.19 -10.78
C VAL A 77 23.78 -25.03 -10.33
N SER A 78 24.07 -25.19 -9.04
CA SER A 78 25.41 -25.04 -8.48
C SER A 78 26.39 -26.10 -8.99
N ARG A 79 25.92 -27.35 -9.21
CA ARG A 79 26.75 -28.43 -9.77
C ARG A 79 27.20 -28.16 -11.20
N ARG A 80 26.45 -27.37 -11.98
CA ARG A 80 26.84 -26.97 -13.34
C ARG A 80 28.00 -25.97 -13.34
N GLY A 81 28.16 -25.18 -12.29
CA GLY A 81 29.22 -24.15 -12.18
C GLY A 81 30.47 -24.56 -11.38
N LYS A 82 30.42 -25.64 -10.58
CA LYS A 82 31.53 -26.05 -9.69
C LYS A 82 32.34 -27.27 -10.18
N ALA A 83 31.90 -27.95 -11.24
CA ALA A 83 32.58 -29.12 -11.79
C ALA A 83 33.64 -28.78 -12.88
N ALA A 84 33.76 -27.51 -13.28
CA ALA A 84 34.59 -27.08 -14.41
C ALA A 84 35.80 -26.20 -14.01
N SER A 85 36.23 -26.21 -12.74
CA SER A 85 37.36 -25.39 -12.27
C SER A 85 38.40 -26.17 -11.45
N SER A 86 38.60 -27.46 -11.71
CA SER A 86 39.75 -28.20 -11.18
C SER A 86 40.35 -29.14 -12.23
N LYS A 87 41.19 -28.60 -13.12
CA LYS A 87 42.46 -29.16 -13.58
C LYS A 87 43.10 -28.18 -14.55
#